data_AF-A0A0B8PM80-F1
#
_entry.id   AF-A0A0B8PM80-F1
#
_cell.length_a   1.000
_cell.length_b   1.000
_cell.length_c   1.000
_cell.angle_alpha   90.00
_cell.angle_beta   90.00
_cell.angle_gamma   90.00
#
_symmetry.space_group_name_H-M   'P 1'
#
loop_
_entity.id
_entity.type
_entity.pdbx_description
1 polymer ?
#
loop_
_entity_poly.entity_id
_entity_poly.type
_entity_poly.pdbx_seq_one_letter_code
_entity_poly.pdbx_strand_id
1 'polypeptide(L)'
;MSQKPDRITAMRNIIEQAKQEFPLYKDDTFVCSPEGNCVGCPKKLMELVEGELSYWESYINRGNTPHFDEIRRFGKLCKNVKRGLVRNQIL
;
A
#
# COMPACT_ATOMS: atom_id res chain seq x y z
N MET A 1 5.64 26.14 -11.52
CA MET A 1 6.19 24.96 -10.82
C MET A 1 5.23 24.59 -9.70
N SER A 2 4.75 23.35 -9.66
CA SER A 2 3.89 22.91 -8.55
C SER A 2 4.70 22.86 -7.26
N GLN A 3 4.23 23.51 -6.21
CA GLN A 3 4.87 23.50 -4.90
C GLN A 3 4.93 22.05 -4.39
N LYS A 4 6.05 21.66 -3.76
CA LYS A 4 6.14 20.34 -3.14
C LYS A 4 5.12 20.24 -2.00
N PRO A 5 4.42 19.11 -1.85
CA PRO A 5 3.45 18.93 -0.77
C PRO A 5 4.14 18.92 0.60
N ASP A 6 3.41 19.32 1.63
CA ASP A 6 3.81 19.08 3.01
C ASP A 6 3.77 17.58 3.36
N ARG A 7 4.24 17.22 4.57
CA ARG A 7 4.36 15.83 5.00
C ARG A 7 3.02 15.10 5.15
N ILE A 8 1.98 15.80 5.63
CA ILE A 8 0.64 15.24 5.75
C ILE A 8 0.05 15.00 4.36
N THR A 9 0.13 16.01 3.49
CA THR A 9 -0.35 15.93 2.11
C THR A 9 0.40 14.85 1.33
N ALA A 10 1.71 14.74 1.50
CA ALA A 10 2.50 13.69 0.86
C ALA A 10 2.09 12.29 1.31
N MET A 11 1.88 12.07 2.61
CA MET A 11 1.42 10.77 3.11
C MET A 11 0.00 10.44 2.63
N ARG A 12 -0.92 11.41 2.66
CA ARG A 12 -2.29 11.25 2.12
C ARG A 12 -2.29 10.89 0.64
N ASN A 13 -1.43 11.53 -0.15
CA ASN A 13 -1.32 11.21 -1.58
C ASN A 13 -0.87 9.76 -1.80
N ILE A 14 0.04 9.23 -0.98
CA ILE A 14 0.46 7.82 -1.08
C ILE A 14 -0.68 6.88 -0.66
N ILE A 15 -1.42 7.20 0.41
CA ILE A 15 -2.59 6.42 0.86
C ILE A 15 -3.63 6.33 -0.25
N GLU A 16 -4.02 7.47 -0.84
CA GLU A 16 -5.02 7.51 -1.91
C GLU A 16 -4.53 6.79 -3.17
N GLN A 17 -3.27 6.96 -3.56
CA GLN A 17 -2.68 6.22 -4.67
C GLN A 17 -2.71 4.71 -4.42
N ALA A 18 -2.37 4.27 -3.21
CA ALA A 18 -2.39 2.85 -2.85
C ALA A 18 -3.80 2.26 -2.91
N LYS A 19 -4.83 2.97 -2.43
CA LYS A 19 -6.23 2.54 -2.53
C LYS A 19 -6.73 2.45 -3.96
N GLN A 20 -6.25 3.32 -4.85
CA GLN A 20 -6.63 3.31 -6.26
C GLN A 20 -5.92 2.21 -7.05
N GLU A 21 -4.63 1.97 -6.77
CA GLU A 21 -3.82 1.02 -7.53
C GLU A 21 -3.96 -0.43 -7.05
N PHE A 22 -4.20 -0.66 -5.76
CA PHE A 22 -4.25 -2.01 -5.21
C PHE A 22 -5.67 -2.59 -5.21
N PRO A 23 -5.83 -3.87 -5.59
CA PRO A 23 -7.12 -4.56 -5.56
C PRO A 23 -7.54 -4.97 -4.13
N LEU A 24 -7.49 -4.05 -3.16
CA LEU A 24 -7.69 -4.33 -1.72
C LEU A 24 -9.04 -5.01 -1.43
N TYR A 25 -10.08 -4.68 -2.20
CA TYR A 25 -11.44 -5.16 -1.98
C TYR A 25 -11.99 -6.03 -3.12
N LYS A 26 -11.13 -6.57 -4.00
CA LYS A 26 -11.57 -7.51 -5.04
C LYS A 26 -11.45 -8.94 -4.55
N ASP A 27 -12.54 -9.70 -4.62
CA ASP A 27 -12.61 -11.10 -4.19
C ASP A 27 -11.57 -11.99 -4.89
N ASP A 28 -11.27 -11.72 -6.16
CA ASP A 28 -10.29 -12.46 -6.97
C ASP A 28 -8.85 -12.37 -6.42
N THR A 29 -8.55 -11.37 -5.59
CA THR A 29 -7.22 -11.20 -4.97
C THR A 29 -6.98 -12.17 -3.81
N PHE A 30 -8.03 -12.84 -3.33
CA PHE A 30 -8.02 -13.67 -2.13
C PHE A 30 -8.05 -15.18 -2.43
N VAL A 31 -7.96 -15.57 -3.70
CA VAL A 31 -7.96 -16.98 -4.11
C VAL A 31 -6.53 -17.51 -4.12
N CYS A 32 -6.25 -18.55 -3.33
CA CYS A 32 -4.99 -19.29 -3.45
C CYS A 32 -4.97 -20.04 -4.78
N SER A 33 -3.93 -19.81 -5.60
CA SER A 33 -3.71 -20.62 -6.79
C SER A 33 -3.57 -22.11 -6.40
N PRO A 34 -4.20 -23.05 -7.14
CA PRO A 34 -4.17 -24.48 -6.80
C PRO A 34 -2.78 -25.07 -6.64
N GLU A 35 -1.77 -24.47 -7.28
CA GLU A 35 -0.41 -24.96 -7.34
C GLU A 35 0.51 -24.44 -6.21
N GLY A 36 0.04 -23.51 -5.36
CA GLY A 36 0.83 -23.00 -4.22
C GLY A 36 2.12 -22.25 -4.58
N ASN A 37 2.46 -22.08 -5.85
CA ASN A 37 3.70 -21.48 -6.36
C ASN A 37 3.68 -19.94 -6.38
N CYS A 38 3.17 -19.30 -5.32
CA CYS A 38 3.15 -17.84 -5.24
C CYS A 38 4.53 -17.27 -4.84
N VAL A 39 5.02 -16.27 -5.58
CA VAL A 39 6.21 -15.50 -5.19
C VAL A 39 5.77 -14.42 -4.19
N GLY A 40 5.53 -14.87 -2.96
CA GLY A 40 4.82 -14.11 -1.93
C GLY A 40 3.32 -14.16 -2.15
N CYS A 41 2.56 -14.62 -1.15
CA CYS A 41 1.11 -14.79 -1.25
C CYS A 41 0.43 -13.42 -1.46
N PRO A 42 -0.32 -13.20 -2.56
CA PRO A 42 -1.01 -11.94 -2.83
C PRO A 42 -1.95 -11.51 -1.72
N LYS A 43 -2.71 -12.45 -1.15
CA LYS A 43 -3.56 -12.20 0.02
C LYS A 43 -2.76 -11.60 1.17
N LYS A 44 -1.58 -12.17 1.49
CA LYS A 44 -0.77 -11.66 2.59
C LYS A 44 -0.18 -10.29 2.31
N LEU A 45 0.16 -10.02 1.05
CA LEU A 45 0.60 -8.70 0.61
C LEU A 45 -0.53 -7.66 0.73
N MET A 46 -1.78 -8.04 0.43
CA MET A 46 -2.94 -7.15 0.62
C MET A 46 -3.23 -6.90 2.10
N GLU A 47 -3.27 -7.93 2.94
CA GLU A 47 -3.41 -7.77 4.40
C GLU A 47 -2.35 -6.82 4.99
N LEU A 48 -1.10 -6.91 4.51
CA LEU A 48 -0.03 -6.01 4.93
C LEU A 48 -0.32 -4.56 4.56
N VAL A 49 -0.75 -4.31 3.32
CA VAL A 49 -1.06 -2.95 2.86
C VAL A 49 -2.27 -2.38 3.59
N GLU A 50 -3.32 -3.17 3.82
CA GLU A 50 -4.51 -2.74 4.56
C GLU A 50 -4.18 -2.32 6.00
N GLY A 51 -3.32 -3.07 6.68
CA GLY A 51 -2.84 -2.73 8.02
C GLY A 51 -2.08 -1.41 8.04
N GLU A 52 -1.16 -1.20 7.10
CA GLU A 52 -0.40 0.05 6.98
C GLU A 52 -1.30 1.24 6.65
N LEU A 53 -2.27 1.08 5.73
CA LEU A 53 -3.24 2.13 5.40
C LEU A 53 -4.03 2.53 6.64
N SER A 54 -4.60 1.55 7.34
CA SER A 54 -5.38 1.79 8.56
C SER A 54 -4.56 2.51 9.63
N TYR A 55 -3.30 2.11 9.80
CA TYR A 55 -2.38 2.76 10.73
C TYR A 55 -2.14 4.23 10.36
N TRP A 56 -1.73 4.51 9.12
CA TRP A 56 -1.36 5.86 8.70
C TRP A 56 -2.55 6.81 8.66
N GLU A 57 -3.73 6.32 8.27
CA GLU A 57 -4.97 7.09 8.34
C GLU A 57 -5.30 7.46 9.78
N SER A 58 -5.28 6.50 10.71
CA SER A 58 -5.51 6.80 12.12
C SER A 58 -4.47 7.76 12.69
N TYR A 59 -3.19 7.58 12.33
CA TYR A 59 -2.09 8.42 12.78
C TYR A 59 -2.30 9.88 12.39
N ILE A 60 -2.61 10.13 11.11
CA ILE A 60 -2.86 11.47 10.58
C ILE A 60 -4.16 12.07 11.13
N ASN A 61 -5.23 11.27 11.24
CA ASN A 61 -6.54 11.74 11.74
C ASN A 61 -6.48 12.21 13.20
N ARG A 62 -5.52 11.69 13.98
CA ARG A 62 -5.22 12.17 15.34
C ARG A 62 -4.39 13.47 15.37
N GLY A 63 -4.07 14.05 14.21
CA GLY A 63 -3.27 15.27 14.10
C GLY A 63 -1.75 15.03 14.13
N ASN A 64 -1.28 13.78 14.12
CA ASN A 64 0.15 13.51 14.08
C ASN A 64 0.70 13.71 12.67
N THR A 65 1.92 14.24 12.60
CA THR A 65 2.59 14.52 11.32
C THR A 65 3.70 13.51 11.06
N PRO A 66 3.64 12.72 9.97
CA PRO A 66 4.66 11.73 9.67
C PRO A 66 6.01 12.39 9.35
N HIS A 67 7.09 11.69 9.65
CA HIS A 67 8.45 12.06 9.27
C HIS A 67 8.78 11.66 7.83
N PHE A 68 9.77 12.33 7.24
CA PHE A 68 10.17 12.05 5.86
C PHE A 68 10.61 10.61 5.63
N ASP A 69 11.29 9.99 6.61
CA ASP A 69 11.70 8.59 6.48
C ASP A 69 10.51 7.63 6.55
N GLU A 70 9.46 7.95 7.33
CA GLU A 70 8.23 7.16 7.40
C GLU A 70 7.47 7.21 6.07
N ILE A 71 7.31 8.41 5.49
CA ILE A 71 6.72 8.62 4.16
C ILE A 71 7.49 7.80 3.12
N ARG A 72 8.83 7.84 3.18
CA ARG A 72 9.70 7.08 2.27
C ARG A 72 9.55 5.57 2.45
N ARG A 73 9.50 5.09 3.70
CA ARG A 73 9.36 3.66 4.01
C ARG A 73 8.00 3.13 3.55
N PHE A 74 6.92 3.85 3.84
CA PHE A 74 5.58 3.47 3.41
C PHE A 74 5.48 3.43 1.87
N GLY A 75 5.95 4.48 1.18
CA GLY A 75 6.00 4.48 -0.28
C GLY A 75 6.85 3.35 -0.88
N LYS A 76 7.95 2.95 -0.20
CA LYS A 76 8.76 1.80 -0.61
C LYS A 76 8.02 0.48 -0.40
N LEU A 77 7.28 0.34 0.70
CA LEU A 77 6.43 -0.83 0.97
C LEU A 77 5.39 -1.00 -0.14
N CYS A 78 4.65 0.05 -0.48
CA CYS A 78 3.68 0.01 -1.59
C CYS A 78 4.34 -0.42 -2.90
N LYS A 79 5.50 0.15 -3.27
CA LYS A 79 6.23 -0.24 -4.49
C LYS A 79 6.66 -1.70 -4.50
N ASN A 80 7.07 -2.24 -3.36
CA ASN A 80 7.47 -3.64 -3.24
C ASN A 80 6.26 -4.58 -3.34
N VAL A 81 5.14 -4.22 -2.72
CA VAL A 81 3.88 -4.98 -2.84
C VAL A 81 3.39 -4.98 -4.28
N LYS A 82 3.40 -3.83 -4.97
CA LYS A 82 3.08 -3.75 -6.41
C LYS A 82 3.90 -4.73 -7.24
N ARG A 83 5.22 -4.78 -7.01
CA ARG A 83 6.09 -5.75 -7.70
C ARG A 83 5.73 -7.21 -7.41
N GLY A 84 5.35 -7.50 -6.17
CA GLY A 84 4.85 -8.82 -5.78
C GLY A 84 3.58 -9.18 -6.54
N LEU A 85 2.61 -8.27 -6.62
CA LEU A 85 1.37 -8.50 -7.36
C LEU A 85 1.59 -8.71 -8.87
N VAL A 86 2.44 -7.90 -9.49
CA VAL A 86 2.80 -8.05 -10.91
C VAL A 86 3.44 -9.42 -11.18
N ARG A 87 4.30 -9.89 -10.28
CA ARG A 87 4.91 -11.25 -10.39
C ARG A 87 3.89 -12.37 -10.26
N ASN A 88 2.78 -12.14 -9.55
CA ASN A 88 1.68 -13.08 -9.42
C ASN A 88 0.57 -12.84 -10.45
N GLN A 89 0.79 -11.99 -11.47
CA GLN A 89 -0.15 -11.69 -12.57
C GLN A 89 -1.51 -11.13 -12.12
N ILE A 90 -1.55 -10.41 -10.99
CA ILE A 90 -2.77 -9.78 -10.46
C ILE A 90 -2.92 -8.33 -10.93
N LEU A 91 -1.79 -7.66 -11.21
CA LEU A 91 -1.67 -6.31 -11.77
C LEU A 91 -0.80 -6.37 -13.01
#